data_AF-A0A7C1EZA0-F1
#
_entry.id   AF-A0A7C1EZA0-F1
#
_cell.length_a   1.000
_cell.length_b   1.000
_cell.length_c   1.000
_cell.angle_alpha   90.00
_cell.angle_beta   90.00
_cell.angle_gamma   90.00
#
_symmetry.space_group_name_H-M   'P 1'
#
loop_
_entity.id
_entity.type
_entity.pdbx_description
1 polymer ?
#
loop_
_entity_poly.entity_id
_entity_poly.type
_entity_poly.pdbx_seq_one_letter_code
_entity_poly.pdbx_strand_id
1 'polypeptide(L)'
;MPILSSRHNRNWMEPPLILRLSKTVGLWSDPATWGGRVPQAGQSLIIPFGKRVLLDVSPPPLNGLEIHGSLIFDDQDLELIANWIIVFGELRVGSPLWPHRNRAVITLTGQHPQDHVEGLGTKFLAVMSSGALELHSEWRASWIKLNATAEPGAQHLILAQTPNWRAGYRIVIAPNSADEIEAEERTIIGVRGNLVTLDRPLKRRHWGALEVAPGLTVDERAEVGLLTRDVILRGQNVNSAGFGGSLLLMPGAQVHVDGLEATGLGQRGRFDRYPVQCYAGAEMFGAYLKNSSLHHNFLHNVDLQRTRGFQLKNNVIYDVLDDAYFLQKPNGVRGTGPLSERTLAEARVAALTQWQATPGWQGLWG
;
A
#
# COMPACT_ATOMS: atom_id res chain seq x y z
N MET A 1 -7.63 -22.15 -26.76
CA MET A 1 -7.33 -23.11 -25.67
C MET A 1 -6.09 -22.61 -24.94
N PRO A 2 -6.15 -22.24 -23.65
CA PRO A 2 -4.94 -21.95 -22.92
C PRO A 2 -4.34 -23.27 -22.43
N ILE A 3 -3.09 -23.50 -22.80
CA ILE A 3 -2.27 -24.59 -22.29
C ILE A 3 -1.95 -24.25 -20.83
N LEU A 4 -2.63 -24.93 -19.91
CA LEU A 4 -2.26 -25.01 -18.49
C LEU A 4 -0.89 -25.69 -18.41
N SER A 5 0.16 -24.89 -18.26
CA SER A 5 1.51 -25.38 -18.07
C SER A 5 1.77 -25.68 -16.59
N SER A 6 1.93 -26.98 -16.33
CA SER A 6 2.66 -27.61 -15.23
C SER A 6 2.03 -27.62 -13.84
N ARG A 7 1.79 -28.86 -13.40
CA ARG A 7 1.32 -29.29 -12.09
C ARG A 7 2.37 -29.00 -11.01
N HIS A 8 2.45 -27.82 -10.42
CA HIS A 8 3.12 -27.61 -9.11
C HIS A 8 2.29 -26.62 -8.26
N ASN A 9 1.70 -27.15 -7.18
CA ASN A 9 0.97 -26.52 -6.06
C ASN A 9 -0.33 -25.73 -6.31
N ARG A 10 -1.47 -26.36 -5.95
CA ARG A 10 -2.72 -25.67 -5.57
C ARG A 10 -2.69 -25.16 -4.11
N ASN A 11 -1.58 -25.35 -3.39
CA ASN A 11 -1.48 -25.07 -1.94
C ASN A 11 -1.32 -23.57 -1.60
N TRP A 12 -1.14 -22.71 -2.61
CA TRP A 12 -0.96 -21.26 -2.41
C TRP A 12 -2.27 -20.50 -2.11
N MET A 13 -3.42 -21.18 -2.15
CA MET A 13 -4.74 -20.61 -1.85
C MET A 13 -5.42 -21.29 -0.65
N GLU A 14 -4.67 -22.04 0.14
CA GLU A 14 -5.19 -22.66 1.38
C GLU A 14 -5.56 -21.57 2.39
N PRO A 15 -6.76 -21.61 2.98
CA PRO A 15 -7.13 -20.66 4.03
C PRO A 15 -6.28 -20.89 5.29
N PRO A 16 -6.01 -19.85 6.10
CA PRO A 16 -5.19 -19.95 7.30
C PRO A 16 -5.58 -21.07 8.27
N LEU A 17 -6.89 -21.32 8.44
CA LEU A 17 -7.39 -22.41 9.28
C LEU A 17 -6.88 -23.79 8.83
N ILE A 18 -6.78 -24.05 7.52
CA ILE A 18 -6.26 -25.32 6.99
C ILE A 18 -4.74 -25.41 7.19
N LEU A 19 -4.03 -24.29 7.05
CA LEU A 19 -2.59 -24.22 7.30
C LEU A 19 -2.27 -24.53 8.77
N ARG A 20 -3.08 -24.02 9.70
CA ARG A 20 -2.91 -24.24 11.14
C ARG A 20 -3.05 -25.71 11.55
N LEU A 21 -3.84 -26.47 10.81
CA LEU A 21 -4.05 -27.91 11.02
C LEU A 21 -3.06 -28.78 10.22
N SER A 22 -2.22 -28.18 9.38
CA SER A 22 -1.31 -28.90 8.51
C SER A 22 -0.08 -29.39 9.27
N LYS A 23 0.29 -30.66 9.04
CA LYS A 23 1.54 -31.23 9.56
C LYS A 23 2.79 -30.75 8.80
N THR A 24 2.60 -30.11 7.64
CA THR A 24 3.70 -29.65 6.77
C THR A 24 3.96 -28.15 6.88
N VAL A 25 3.23 -27.46 7.76
CA VAL A 25 3.39 -26.03 8.05
C VAL A 25 3.78 -25.91 9.52
N GLY A 26 4.93 -25.28 9.78
CA GLY A 26 5.36 -24.99 11.15
C GLY A 26 4.66 -23.75 11.68
N LEU A 27 4.18 -23.78 12.92
CA LEU A 27 3.69 -22.59 13.60
C LEU A 27 4.87 -21.74 14.06
N TRP A 28 4.80 -20.42 13.95
CA TRP A 28 5.84 -19.54 14.46
C TRP A 28 6.00 -19.70 15.98
N SER A 29 4.89 -19.88 16.69
CA SER A 29 4.87 -20.08 18.14
C SER A 29 5.50 -21.39 18.62
N ASP A 30 5.66 -22.39 17.74
CA ASP A 30 6.19 -23.71 18.09
C ASP A 30 7.73 -23.71 18.04
N PRO A 31 8.44 -23.96 19.16
CA PRO A 31 9.89 -24.09 19.17
C PRO A 31 10.42 -25.17 18.20
N ALA A 32 9.66 -26.24 17.92
CA ALA A 32 10.05 -27.29 17.00
C ALA A 32 10.20 -26.77 15.55
N THR A 33 9.41 -25.76 15.16
CA THR A 33 9.58 -25.05 13.88
C THR A 33 11.00 -24.50 13.76
N TRP A 34 11.63 -24.11 14.87
CA TRP A 34 12.90 -23.37 14.90
C TRP A 34 14.07 -24.20 15.46
N GLY A 35 13.94 -25.53 15.53
CA GLY A 35 15.00 -26.40 16.05
C GLY A 35 15.14 -26.35 17.58
N GLY A 36 14.09 -25.94 18.30
CA GLY A 36 13.99 -26.05 19.76
C GLY A 36 13.76 -24.72 20.48
N ARG A 37 13.89 -23.57 19.81
CA ARG A 37 13.64 -22.24 20.42
C ARG A 37 13.10 -21.25 19.42
N VAL A 38 11.99 -20.58 19.76
CA VAL A 38 11.40 -19.51 18.94
C VAL A 38 12.33 -18.31 18.78
N PRO A 39 12.29 -17.59 17.64
CA PRO A 39 13.11 -16.40 17.39
C PRO A 39 12.95 -15.34 18.50
N GLN A 40 14.04 -14.68 18.83
CA GLN A 40 14.14 -13.69 19.91
C GLN A 40 14.35 -12.28 19.35
N ALA A 41 14.13 -11.26 20.19
CA ALA A 41 14.34 -9.87 19.83
C ALA A 41 15.76 -9.62 19.29
N GLY A 42 15.87 -8.82 18.23
CA GLY A 42 17.13 -8.44 17.59
C GLY A 42 17.81 -9.54 16.77
N GLN A 43 17.20 -10.71 16.61
CA GLN A 43 17.77 -11.76 15.77
C GLN A 43 17.53 -11.50 14.28
N SER A 44 18.51 -11.89 13.45
CA SER A 44 18.30 -12.08 12.02
C SER A 44 17.92 -13.54 11.76
N LEU A 45 16.88 -13.76 10.96
CA LEU A 45 16.30 -15.08 10.73
C LEU A 45 16.24 -15.39 9.24
N ILE A 46 16.47 -16.65 8.90
CA ILE A 46 16.24 -17.21 7.56
C ILE A 46 15.13 -18.26 7.66
N ILE A 47 14.07 -18.11 6.86
CA ILE A 47 13.12 -19.18 6.58
C ILE A 47 13.62 -19.90 5.33
N PRO A 48 14.25 -21.09 5.44
CA PRO A 48 14.89 -21.75 4.31
C PRO A 48 13.89 -22.23 3.24
N PHE A 49 14.41 -22.46 2.04
CA PHE A 49 13.65 -23.04 0.93
C PHE A 49 12.92 -24.33 1.36
N GLY A 50 11.68 -24.48 0.89
CA GLY A 50 10.82 -25.63 1.21
C GLY A 50 10.15 -25.57 2.59
N LYS A 51 10.56 -24.66 3.49
CA LYS A 51 9.90 -24.48 4.79
C LYS A 51 8.72 -23.52 4.67
N ARG A 52 7.56 -23.94 5.16
CA ARG A 52 6.36 -23.09 5.29
C ARG A 52 6.14 -22.77 6.77
N VAL A 53 6.04 -21.49 7.09
CA VAL A 53 5.78 -21.01 8.46
C VAL A 53 4.49 -20.21 8.48
N LEU A 54 3.59 -20.56 9.39
CA LEU A 54 2.41 -19.77 9.72
C LEU A 54 2.75 -18.82 10.89
N LEU A 55 2.64 -17.52 10.67
CA LEU A 55 2.75 -16.51 11.71
C LEU A 55 1.46 -16.51 12.54
N ASP A 56 1.47 -17.23 13.65
CA ASP A 56 0.31 -17.43 14.54
C ASP A 56 0.44 -16.66 15.87
N VAL A 57 1.53 -15.91 16.04
CA VAL A 57 1.77 -14.97 17.14
C VAL A 57 2.59 -13.79 16.60
N SER A 58 2.43 -12.60 17.19
CA SER A 58 3.31 -11.46 16.88
C SER A 58 4.71 -11.72 17.47
N PRO A 59 5.77 -11.86 16.65
CA PRO A 59 7.10 -12.11 17.16
C PRO A 59 7.68 -10.88 17.88
N PRO A 60 8.68 -11.07 18.75
CA PRO A 60 9.48 -9.94 19.21
C PRO A 60 10.16 -9.24 18.01
N PRO A 61 10.49 -7.94 18.11
CA PRO A 61 11.13 -7.20 17.01
C PRO A 61 12.42 -7.86 16.53
N LEU A 62 12.48 -8.18 15.23
CA LEU A 62 13.62 -8.82 14.60
C LEU A 62 14.63 -7.78 14.09
N ASN A 63 15.89 -8.17 13.98
CA ASN A 63 16.84 -7.36 13.21
C ASN A 63 16.58 -7.53 11.71
N GLY A 64 16.56 -8.77 11.21
CA GLY A 64 16.38 -9.04 9.79
C GLY A 64 15.59 -10.32 9.54
N LEU A 65 14.92 -10.38 8.39
CA LEU A 65 14.19 -11.57 7.98
C LEU A 65 14.39 -11.86 6.50
N GLU A 66 15.03 -12.98 6.19
CA GLU A 66 15.09 -13.53 4.84
C GLU A 66 14.11 -14.69 4.69
N ILE A 67 13.26 -14.62 3.68
CA ILE A 67 12.22 -15.60 3.42
C ILE A 67 12.55 -16.30 2.11
N HIS A 68 13.22 -17.46 2.18
CA HIS A 68 13.49 -18.34 1.03
C HIS A 68 12.39 -19.40 0.84
N GLY A 69 11.70 -19.76 1.92
CA GLY A 69 10.48 -20.57 1.93
C GLY A 69 9.21 -19.71 1.86
N SER A 70 8.23 -20.01 2.70
CA SER A 70 7.01 -19.20 2.84
C SER A 70 6.81 -18.71 4.28
N LEU A 71 6.48 -17.43 4.44
CA LEU A 71 5.87 -16.88 5.65
C LEU A 71 4.43 -16.47 5.34
N ILE A 72 3.47 -17.02 6.06
CA ILE A 72 2.04 -16.79 5.84
C ILE A 72 1.43 -16.30 7.15
N PHE A 73 0.67 -15.21 7.13
CA PHE A 73 -0.02 -14.73 8.32
C PHE A 73 -1.26 -15.59 8.61
N ASP A 74 -1.47 -15.93 9.89
CA ASP A 74 -2.77 -16.45 10.33
C ASP A 74 -3.82 -15.33 10.34
N ASP A 75 -5.11 -15.65 10.18
CA ASP A 75 -6.19 -14.64 10.11
C ASP A 75 -6.61 -14.17 11.52
N GLN A 76 -5.73 -13.39 12.15
CA GLN A 76 -5.94 -12.73 13.45
C GLN A 76 -5.11 -11.44 13.53
N ASP A 77 -5.26 -10.67 14.61
CA ASP A 77 -4.48 -9.46 14.83
C ASP A 77 -3.00 -9.80 15.06
N LEU A 78 -2.14 -9.39 14.13
CA LEU A 78 -0.72 -9.73 14.11
C LEU A 78 0.14 -8.55 13.68
N GLU A 79 1.33 -8.46 14.27
CA GLU A 79 2.35 -7.50 13.86
C GLU A 79 3.71 -8.18 13.70
N LEU A 80 4.31 -8.02 12.52
CA LEU A 80 5.68 -8.40 12.22
C LEU A 80 6.55 -7.15 12.22
N ILE A 81 7.50 -7.08 13.16
CA ILE A 81 8.43 -5.95 13.30
C ILE A 81 9.83 -6.42 12.92
N ALA A 82 10.48 -5.75 11.97
CA ALA A 82 11.85 -6.04 11.57
C ALA A 82 12.60 -4.76 11.14
N ASN A 83 13.93 -4.72 11.19
CA ASN A 83 14.65 -3.61 10.57
C ASN A 83 14.52 -3.67 9.04
N TRP A 84 14.59 -4.87 8.47
CA TRP A 84 14.44 -5.14 7.05
C TRP A 84 13.87 -6.54 6.81
N ILE A 85 13.25 -6.74 5.66
CA ILE A 85 12.72 -8.03 5.20
C ILE A 85 13.12 -8.24 3.74
N ILE A 86 13.65 -9.41 3.39
CA ILE A 86 13.96 -9.83 2.02
C ILE A 86 13.15 -11.09 1.70
N VAL A 87 12.38 -11.05 0.61
CA VAL A 87 11.51 -12.14 0.16
C VAL A 87 12.08 -12.74 -1.11
N PHE A 88 12.69 -13.93 -0.99
CA PHE A 88 13.11 -14.77 -2.12
C PHE A 88 12.05 -15.81 -2.48
N GLY A 89 11.29 -16.29 -1.49
CA GLY A 89 10.16 -17.21 -1.63
C GLY A 89 8.84 -16.45 -1.57
N GLU A 90 8.01 -16.67 -0.55
CA GLU A 90 6.68 -16.05 -0.42
C GLU A 90 6.49 -15.35 0.93
N LEU A 91 5.98 -14.12 0.89
CA LEU A 91 5.34 -13.46 2.02
C LEU A 91 3.86 -13.25 1.71
N ARG A 92 2.99 -13.80 2.56
CA ARG A 92 1.54 -13.77 2.35
C ARG A 92 0.74 -13.28 3.55
N VAL A 93 -0.15 -12.34 3.29
CA VAL A 93 -1.21 -11.87 4.19
C VAL A 93 -2.53 -11.94 3.44
N GLY A 94 -3.32 -12.98 3.71
CA GLY A 94 -4.54 -13.26 2.94
C GLY A 94 -4.27 -13.72 1.50
N SER A 95 -5.33 -13.95 0.75
CA SER A 95 -5.30 -14.31 -0.68
C SER A 95 -6.57 -13.79 -1.38
N PRO A 96 -6.64 -13.80 -2.72
CA PRO A 96 -7.85 -13.39 -3.43
C PRO A 96 -9.12 -14.17 -3.04
N LEU A 97 -8.98 -15.44 -2.66
CA LEU A 97 -10.09 -16.30 -2.22
C LEU A 97 -10.37 -16.20 -0.72
N TRP A 98 -9.34 -15.90 0.06
CA TRP A 98 -9.38 -15.82 1.52
C TRP A 98 -8.69 -14.53 1.97
N PRO A 99 -9.32 -13.36 1.77
CA PRO A 99 -8.74 -12.10 2.19
C PRO A 99 -8.60 -12.08 3.70
N HIS A 100 -7.57 -11.39 4.18
CA HIS A 100 -7.30 -11.20 5.60
C HIS A 100 -8.36 -10.27 6.20
N ARG A 101 -8.97 -10.69 7.32
CA ARG A 101 -10.13 -10.01 7.93
C ARG A 101 -9.78 -9.25 9.20
N ASN A 102 -8.63 -9.57 9.77
CA ASN A 102 -8.11 -8.99 11.01
C ASN A 102 -6.98 -8.00 10.71
N ARG A 103 -6.40 -7.40 11.74
CA ARG A 103 -5.35 -6.40 11.54
C ARG A 103 -3.98 -7.07 11.39
N ALA A 104 -3.39 -7.03 10.20
CA ALA A 104 -2.01 -7.47 9.94
C ALA A 104 -1.10 -6.27 9.68
N VAL A 105 -0.04 -6.12 10.47
CA VAL A 105 0.91 -5.02 10.35
C VAL A 105 2.31 -5.53 10.08
N ILE A 106 2.98 -4.94 9.10
CA ILE A 106 4.41 -5.09 8.88
C ILE A 106 5.07 -3.75 9.18
N THR A 107 5.94 -3.71 10.18
CA THR A 107 6.61 -2.50 10.66
C THR A 107 8.11 -2.58 10.38
N LEU A 108 8.60 -1.64 9.57
CA LEU A 108 10.01 -1.50 9.20
C LEU A 108 10.71 -0.48 10.12
N THR A 109 11.75 -0.93 10.82
CA THR A 109 12.30 -0.19 11.97
C THR A 109 13.74 0.28 11.80
N GLY A 110 14.46 -0.14 10.75
CA GLY A 110 15.88 0.18 10.54
C GLY A 110 16.19 1.65 10.70
N GLN A 111 17.19 2.01 11.52
CA GLN A 111 17.38 3.39 11.99
C GLN A 111 18.57 4.11 11.35
N HIS A 112 19.56 3.38 10.82
CA HIS A 112 20.81 3.99 10.38
C HIS A 112 20.79 4.16 8.86
N PRO A 113 20.67 5.40 8.34
CA PRO A 113 20.53 5.60 6.89
C PRO A 113 21.76 5.14 6.09
N GLN A 114 22.91 4.96 6.72
CA GLN A 114 24.14 4.49 6.06
C GLN A 114 24.24 2.96 6.00
N ASP A 115 23.30 2.23 6.61
CA ASP A 115 23.26 0.78 6.50
C ASP A 115 23.00 0.35 5.05
N HIS A 116 23.74 -0.66 4.60
CA HIS A 116 23.62 -1.25 3.26
C HIS A 116 23.46 -2.76 3.40
N VAL A 117 22.25 -3.19 3.71
CA VAL A 117 21.87 -4.61 3.77
C VAL A 117 21.73 -5.11 2.34
N GLU A 118 22.59 -6.06 1.94
CA GLU A 118 22.59 -6.70 0.62
C GLU A 118 22.59 -5.71 -0.57
N GLY A 119 23.20 -4.52 -0.39
CA GLY A 119 23.19 -3.46 -1.41
C GLY A 119 21.83 -2.75 -1.61
N LEU A 120 20.79 -3.16 -0.89
CA LEU A 120 19.43 -2.60 -0.95
C LEU A 120 19.23 -1.42 0.01
N GLY A 121 20.22 -1.09 0.84
CA GLY A 121 20.15 -0.01 1.82
C GLY A 121 19.57 -0.50 3.15
N THR A 122 18.59 0.21 3.70
CA THR A 122 18.00 -0.11 5.01
C THR A 122 16.52 0.24 5.07
N LYS A 123 15.85 -0.23 6.12
CA LYS A 123 14.42 0.02 6.42
C LYS A 123 13.54 -0.32 5.21
N PHE A 124 13.60 -1.56 4.73
CA PHE A 124 12.86 -1.97 3.54
C PHE A 124 12.16 -3.33 3.71
N LEU A 125 11.15 -3.55 2.88
CA LEU A 125 10.67 -4.86 2.47
C LEU A 125 11.04 -5.01 0.99
N ALA A 126 11.93 -5.96 0.68
CA ALA A 126 12.36 -6.22 -0.68
C ALA A 126 11.79 -7.54 -1.19
N VAL A 127 11.16 -7.52 -2.35
CA VAL A 127 10.71 -8.72 -3.06
C VAL A 127 11.69 -8.97 -4.19
N MET A 128 12.48 -10.03 -4.03
CA MET A 128 13.57 -10.38 -4.94
C MET A 128 13.05 -11.04 -6.22
N SER A 129 13.93 -11.24 -7.19
CA SER A 129 13.60 -11.98 -8.41
C SER A 129 13.02 -13.36 -8.06
N SER A 130 11.88 -13.71 -8.64
CA SER A 130 11.06 -14.90 -8.35
C SER A 130 10.32 -14.94 -7.00
N GLY A 131 10.59 -13.98 -6.10
CA GLY A 131 9.84 -13.83 -4.85
C GLY A 131 8.39 -13.41 -5.10
N ALA A 132 7.50 -13.79 -4.19
CA ALA A 132 6.08 -13.52 -4.23
C ALA A 132 5.63 -12.72 -3.01
N LEU A 133 4.88 -11.64 -3.26
CA LEU A 133 4.21 -10.83 -2.25
C LEU A 133 2.70 -10.85 -2.51
N GLU A 134 1.97 -11.44 -1.58
CA GLU A 134 0.52 -11.57 -1.62
C GLU A 134 -0.09 -10.82 -0.43
N LEU A 135 -0.73 -9.69 -0.67
CA LEU A 135 -1.36 -8.88 0.37
C LEU A 135 -2.81 -8.62 -0.03
N HIS A 136 -3.77 -9.26 0.66
CA HIS A 136 -5.19 -9.16 0.35
C HIS A 136 -5.98 -8.91 1.61
N SER A 137 -6.63 -7.76 1.67
CA SER A 137 -7.58 -7.41 2.73
C SER A 137 -9.02 -7.61 2.27
N GLU A 138 -9.96 -7.61 3.22
CA GLU A 138 -11.38 -7.62 2.90
C GLU A 138 -11.75 -6.42 1.99
N TRP A 139 -12.50 -6.69 0.93
CA TRP A 139 -12.87 -5.65 -0.03
C TRP A 139 -13.75 -4.56 0.60
N ARG A 140 -13.36 -3.31 0.36
CA ARG A 140 -14.11 -2.10 0.72
C ARG A 140 -14.03 -1.10 -0.43
N ALA A 141 -15.03 -0.24 -0.56
CA ALA A 141 -14.93 0.87 -1.50
C ALA A 141 -13.76 1.76 -1.11
N SER A 142 -12.81 1.97 -2.02
CA SER A 142 -11.61 2.75 -1.70
C SER A 142 -11.89 4.25 -1.67
N TRP A 143 -12.82 4.72 -2.49
CA TRP A 143 -13.30 6.09 -2.46
C TRP A 143 -14.72 6.14 -3.03
N ILE A 144 -15.51 7.11 -2.59
CA ILE A 144 -16.88 7.36 -3.06
C ILE A 144 -17.14 8.86 -3.12
N LYS A 145 -17.84 9.33 -4.16
CA LYS A 145 -18.30 10.72 -4.27
C LYS A 145 -19.40 11.05 -3.27
N LEU A 146 -19.43 12.29 -2.82
CA LEU A 146 -20.59 12.85 -2.13
C LEU A 146 -21.85 12.78 -3.01
N ASN A 147 -23.02 12.75 -2.38
CA ASN A 147 -24.34 12.83 -3.00
C ASN A 147 -25.17 14.01 -2.48
N ALA A 148 -24.60 14.78 -1.54
CA ALA A 148 -25.10 16.06 -1.09
C ALA A 148 -23.90 16.90 -0.65
N THR A 149 -23.97 18.21 -0.88
CA THR A 149 -22.94 19.15 -0.42
C THR A 149 -22.85 19.11 1.10
N ALA A 150 -21.64 18.97 1.63
CA ALA A 150 -21.35 19.07 3.04
C ALA A 150 -20.83 20.49 3.33
N GLU A 151 -21.62 21.29 4.05
CA GLU A 151 -21.26 22.66 4.40
C GLU A 151 -20.31 22.70 5.62
N PRO A 152 -19.57 23.80 5.84
CA PRO A 152 -18.82 24.00 7.09
C PRO A 152 -19.71 23.79 8.31
N GLY A 153 -19.21 23.05 9.30
CA GLY A 153 -19.98 22.64 10.48
C GLY A 153 -20.76 21.33 10.30
N ALA A 154 -20.84 20.77 9.09
CA ALA A 154 -21.46 19.47 8.87
C ALA A 154 -20.64 18.36 9.55
N GLN A 155 -21.34 17.44 10.24
CA GLN A 155 -20.74 16.25 10.86
C GLN A 155 -21.23 14.95 10.21
N HIS A 156 -21.96 15.07 9.11
CA HIS A 156 -22.47 13.95 8.34
C HIS A 156 -22.11 14.10 6.87
N LEU A 157 -21.76 13.01 6.22
CA LEU A 157 -21.59 12.91 4.78
C LEU A 157 -22.67 11.99 4.21
N ILE A 158 -23.30 12.42 3.12
CA ILE A 158 -24.19 11.57 2.33
C ILE A 158 -23.41 11.12 1.10
N LEU A 159 -23.12 9.83 1.00
CA LEU A 159 -22.33 9.25 -0.08
C LEU A 159 -23.20 8.80 -1.26
N ALA A 160 -22.63 8.71 -2.46
CA ALA A 160 -23.34 8.25 -3.67
C ALA A 160 -23.75 6.77 -3.61
N GLN A 161 -23.09 5.98 -2.75
CA GLN A 161 -23.39 4.57 -2.53
C GLN A 161 -23.00 4.14 -1.10
N THR A 162 -23.48 2.97 -0.69
CA THR A 162 -23.09 2.34 0.59
C THR A 162 -21.62 1.88 0.51
N PRO A 163 -20.76 2.26 1.47
CA PRO A 163 -19.31 2.13 1.29
C PRO A 163 -18.67 0.83 1.81
N ASN A 164 -19.38 0.04 2.61
CA ASN A 164 -18.80 -1.04 3.43
C ASN A 164 -17.68 -0.57 4.40
N TRP A 165 -17.81 0.66 4.90
CA TRP A 165 -16.95 1.25 5.92
C TRP A 165 -17.55 1.03 7.32
N ARG A 166 -16.73 1.10 8.36
CA ARG A 166 -17.14 0.95 9.77
C ARG A 166 -16.62 2.09 10.64
N ALA A 167 -17.19 2.22 11.84
CA ALA A 167 -16.70 3.15 12.85
C ALA A 167 -15.23 2.84 13.22
N GLY A 168 -14.47 3.88 13.56
CA GLY A 168 -13.03 3.83 13.80
C GLY A 168 -12.17 4.06 12.55
N TYR A 169 -12.73 3.96 11.35
CA TYR A 169 -11.98 4.16 10.11
C TYR A 169 -11.69 5.63 9.83
N ARG A 170 -10.49 5.89 9.31
CA ARG A 170 -10.06 7.20 8.83
C ARG A 170 -10.42 7.37 7.36
N ILE A 171 -10.94 8.54 7.04
CA ILE A 171 -11.24 8.99 5.68
C ILE A 171 -10.62 10.35 5.44
N VAL A 172 -10.44 10.68 4.17
CA VAL A 172 -10.14 12.03 3.69
C VAL A 172 -11.25 12.50 2.75
N ILE A 173 -11.68 13.75 2.90
CA ILE A 173 -12.60 14.40 1.98
C ILE A 173 -11.77 15.32 1.07
N ALA A 174 -11.87 15.11 -0.24
CA ALA A 174 -11.15 15.89 -1.24
C ALA A 174 -11.58 17.36 -1.26
N PRO A 175 -10.67 18.29 -1.59
CA PRO A 175 -11.02 19.68 -1.83
C PRO A 175 -11.84 19.81 -3.12
N ASN A 176 -12.61 20.90 -3.26
CA ASN A 176 -13.28 21.25 -4.51
C ASN A 176 -12.55 22.33 -5.32
N SER A 177 -11.53 22.94 -4.73
CA SER A 177 -10.65 23.90 -5.40
C SER A 177 -9.29 23.27 -5.67
N ALA A 178 -8.45 23.96 -6.44
CA ALA A 178 -7.05 23.57 -6.62
C ALA A 178 -6.19 23.81 -5.36
N ASP A 179 -6.76 24.37 -4.27
CA ASP A 179 -6.06 24.55 -3.01
C ASP A 179 -6.12 23.26 -2.17
N GLU A 180 -4.97 22.58 -2.10
CA GLU A 180 -4.77 21.30 -1.43
C GLU A 180 -5.01 21.37 0.09
N ILE A 181 -4.89 22.57 0.68
CA ILE A 181 -5.02 22.81 2.12
C ILE A 181 -6.49 22.64 2.58
N GLU A 182 -7.43 22.48 1.64
CA GLU A 182 -8.84 22.26 1.92
C GLU A 182 -9.23 20.78 2.08
N ALA A 183 -8.30 19.83 1.89
CA ALA A 183 -8.56 18.42 2.20
C ALA A 183 -8.73 18.19 3.70
N GLU A 184 -9.69 17.35 4.09
CA GLU A 184 -10.03 17.15 5.49
C GLU A 184 -10.05 15.69 5.90
N GLU A 185 -9.26 15.33 6.91
CA GLU A 185 -9.32 14.01 7.51
C GLU A 185 -10.36 13.92 8.63
N ARG A 186 -11.08 12.81 8.67
CA ARG A 186 -12.05 12.50 9.73
C ARG A 186 -12.00 11.04 10.12
N THR A 187 -12.40 10.77 11.35
CA THR A 187 -12.68 9.41 11.81
C THR A 187 -14.18 9.17 11.75
N ILE A 188 -14.58 8.04 11.18
CA ILE A 188 -15.98 7.61 11.16
C ILE A 188 -16.38 7.16 12.56
N ILE A 189 -17.47 7.70 13.09
CA ILE A 189 -18.07 7.22 14.36
C ILE A 189 -19.36 6.43 14.15
N GLY A 190 -19.92 6.46 12.93
CA GLY A 190 -21.10 5.65 12.58
C GLY A 190 -21.38 5.63 11.09
N VAL A 191 -21.93 4.51 10.61
CA VAL A 191 -22.38 4.33 9.22
C VAL A 191 -23.80 3.76 9.23
N ARG A 192 -24.72 4.41 8.50
CA ARG A 192 -26.08 3.92 8.26
C ARG A 192 -26.42 4.04 6.79
N GLY A 193 -26.32 2.94 6.05
CA GLY A 193 -26.44 2.96 4.59
C GLY A 193 -25.32 3.80 3.97
N ASN A 194 -25.68 4.85 3.23
CA ASN A 194 -24.75 5.81 2.64
C ASN A 194 -24.51 7.07 3.52
N LEU A 195 -25.10 7.13 4.72
CA LEU A 195 -24.85 8.20 5.68
C LEU A 195 -23.65 7.84 6.57
N VAL A 196 -22.62 8.66 6.54
CA VAL A 196 -21.42 8.54 7.37
C VAL A 196 -21.40 9.66 8.41
N THR A 197 -21.18 9.33 9.67
CA THR A 197 -21.06 10.30 10.77
C THR A 197 -19.60 10.45 11.19
N LEU A 198 -19.15 11.68 11.35
CA LEU A 198 -17.76 12.06 11.60
C LEU A 198 -17.52 12.33 13.09
N ASP A 199 -16.28 12.13 13.54
CA ASP A 199 -15.83 12.45 14.90
C ASP A 199 -15.93 13.94 15.24
N ARG A 200 -15.73 14.79 14.23
CA ARG A 200 -15.77 16.25 14.35
C ARG A 200 -16.36 16.93 13.12
N PRO A 201 -16.98 18.12 13.27
CA PRO A 201 -17.51 18.89 12.14
C PRO A 201 -16.45 19.23 11.08
N LEU A 202 -16.86 19.35 9.81
CA LEU A 202 -16.05 19.86 8.71
C LEU A 202 -15.77 21.35 8.86
N LYS A 203 -14.61 21.83 8.40
CA LYS A 203 -14.28 23.27 8.43
C LYS A 203 -14.52 23.93 7.07
N ARG A 204 -14.42 23.15 5.99
CA ARG A 204 -14.59 23.56 4.60
C ARG A 204 -15.89 23.03 4.05
N ARG A 205 -16.30 23.66 2.96
CA ARG A 205 -17.40 23.20 2.12
C ARG A 205 -16.88 22.13 1.18
N HIS A 206 -17.60 21.01 1.09
CA HIS A 206 -17.33 19.96 0.11
C HIS A 206 -18.55 19.75 -0.79
N TRP A 207 -18.42 20.10 -2.08
CA TRP A 207 -19.50 20.04 -3.07
C TRP A 207 -19.95 18.59 -3.31
N GLY A 208 -21.25 18.36 -3.35
CA GLY A 208 -21.82 17.02 -3.51
C GLY A 208 -22.98 16.95 -4.49
N ALA A 209 -23.17 17.97 -5.34
CA ALA A 209 -24.18 18.00 -6.38
C ALA A 209 -23.57 17.84 -7.79
N LEU A 210 -24.35 17.30 -8.72
CA LEU A 210 -23.99 17.32 -10.15
C LEU A 210 -24.26 18.71 -10.71
N GLU A 211 -23.38 19.19 -11.58
CA GLU A 211 -23.66 20.38 -12.37
C GLU A 211 -24.28 19.98 -13.71
N VAL A 212 -25.46 20.51 -14.01
CA VAL A 212 -26.21 20.17 -15.21
C VAL A 212 -26.45 21.44 -16.03
N ALA A 213 -25.93 21.44 -17.25
CA ALA A 213 -26.17 22.45 -18.28
C ALA A 213 -26.84 21.79 -19.50
N PRO A 214 -27.47 22.54 -20.41
CA PRO A 214 -28.07 21.97 -21.61
C PRO A 214 -27.07 21.12 -22.41
N GLY A 215 -27.29 19.81 -22.45
CA GLY A 215 -26.44 18.85 -23.16
C GLY A 215 -25.14 18.44 -22.45
N LEU A 216 -24.88 18.92 -21.21
CA LEU A 216 -23.67 18.61 -20.46
C LEU A 216 -23.96 18.35 -18.97
N THR A 217 -23.43 17.26 -18.44
CA THR A 217 -23.39 17.00 -16.99
C THR A 217 -21.94 16.90 -16.56
N VAL A 218 -21.55 17.73 -15.60
CA VAL A 218 -20.20 17.74 -15.01
C VAL A 218 -20.32 17.23 -13.57
N ASP A 219 -19.51 16.21 -13.25
CA ASP A 219 -19.50 15.60 -11.91
C ASP A 219 -18.26 16.02 -11.13
N GLU A 220 -18.35 17.21 -10.52
CA GLU A 220 -17.31 17.80 -9.65
C GLU A 220 -17.53 17.52 -8.16
N ARG A 221 -18.37 16.53 -7.83
CA ARG A 221 -18.62 16.17 -6.44
C ARG A 221 -17.32 15.72 -5.78
N ALA A 222 -17.04 16.28 -4.61
CA ALA A 222 -15.89 15.91 -3.80
C ALA A 222 -15.91 14.40 -3.56
N GLU A 223 -14.76 13.77 -3.74
CA GLU A 223 -14.63 12.36 -3.44
C GLU A 223 -14.07 12.13 -2.03
N VAL A 224 -14.57 11.08 -1.39
CA VAL A 224 -14.24 10.71 -0.02
C VAL A 224 -13.42 9.43 -0.10
N GLY A 225 -12.13 9.51 0.22
CA GLY A 225 -11.20 8.39 0.21
C GLY A 225 -11.12 7.70 1.56
N LEU A 226 -11.16 6.37 1.57
CA LEU A 226 -10.89 5.57 2.76
C LEU A 226 -9.38 5.37 2.93
N LEU A 227 -8.83 5.88 4.02
CA LEU A 227 -7.40 5.74 4.36
C LEU A 227 -7.13 4.40 5.05
N THR A 228 -8.00 4.00 5.98
CA THR A 228 -7.79 2.79 6.77
C THR A 228 -7.88 1.49 5.95
N ARG A 229 -6.91 0.59 6.12
CA ARG A 229 -6.99 -0.82 5.70
C ARG A 229 -6.58 -1.77 6.82
N ASP A 230 -6.95 -3.03 6.68
CA ASP A 230 -6.68 -4.07 7.68
C ASP A 230 -5.28 -4.70 7.49
N VAL A 231 -4.68 -4.60 6.29
CA VAL A 231 -3.29 -4.98 6.01
C VAL A 231 -2.45 -3.73 5.85
N ILE A 232 -1.41 -3.58 6.69
CA ILE A 232 -0.64 -2.34 6.82
C ILE A 232 0.86 -2.60 6.63
N LEU A 233 1.51 -1.80 5.79
CA LEU A 233 2.96 -1.69 5.72
C LEU A 233 3.37 -0.29 6.20
N ARG A 234 4.19 -0.23 7.24
CA ARG A 234 4.61 1.07 7.81
C ARG A 234 6.09 1.18 8.12
N GLY A 235 6.65 2.37 7.91
CA GLY A 235 7.95 2.74 8.45
C GLY A 235 7.82 3.36 9.85
N GLN A 236 8.59 2.88 10.82
CA GLN A 236 8.63 3.46 12.17
C GLN A 236 9.67 4.58 12.29
N ASN A 237 9.49 5.45 13.30
CA ASN A 237 10.43 6.51 13.70
C ASN A 237 10.71 7.51 12.59
N VAL A 238 9.66 7.75 11.81
CA VAL A 238 9.57 8.84 10.86
C VAL A 238 9.83 10.15 11.60
N ASN A 239 10.95 10.77 11.31
CA ASN A 239 11.32 12.08 11.83
C ASN A 239 11.07 13.17 10.78
N SER A 240 11.23 14.43 11.18
CA SER A 240 11.12 15.57 10.26
C SER A 240 12.11 15.55 9.10
N ALA A 241 13.13 14.67 9.13
CA ALA A 241 14.05 14.48 8.02
C ALA A 241 13.46 13.61 6.89
N GLY A 242 12.31 12.96 7.10
CA GLY A 242 11.62 12.17 6.09
C GLY A 242 12.28 10.82 5.80
N PHE A 243 12.73 10.14 6.85
CA PHE A 243 13.36 8.81 6.76
C PHE A 243 12.36 7.69 7.08
N GLY A 244 11.55 7.34 6.09
CA GLY A 244 10.59 6.24 6.11
C GLY A 244 11.12 4.94 5.50
N GLY A 245 10.29 3.90 5.49
CA GLY A 245 10.64 2.59 4.92
C GLY A 245 10.36 2.48 3.40
N SER A 246 10.77 1.42 2.73
CA SER A 246 10.45 1.24 1.29
C SER A 246 10.00 -0.18 0.97
N LEU A 247 9.00 -0.32 0.10
CA LEU A 247 8.70 -1.55 -0.62
C LEU A 247 9.51 -1.57 -1.92
N LEU A 248 10.48 -2.47 -2.00
CA LEU A 248 11.40 -2.60 -3.12
C LEU A 248 11.01 -3.82 -3.96
N LEU A 249 10.67 -3.62 -5.23
CA LEU A 249 10.24 -4.67 -6.14
C LEU A 249 11.33 -4.88 -7.19
N MET A 250 12.01 -6.02 -7.12
CA MET A 250 13.06 -6.39 -8.08
C MET A 250 12.45 -6.93 -9.39
N PRO A 251 13.22 -6.91 -10.49
CA PRO A 251 12.80 -7.54 -11.73
C PRO A 251 12.44 -9.03 -11.54
N GLY A 252 11.25 -9.41 -12.02
CA GLY A 252 10.72 -10.77 -11.88
C GLY A 252 10.02 -11.07 -10.55
N ALA A 253 9.82 -10.07 -9.68
CA ALA A 253 8.97 -10.22 -8.50
C ALA A 253 7.48 -10.44 -8.89
N GLN A 254 6.80 -11.34 -8.18
CA GLN A 254 5.37 -11.57 -8.30
C GLN A 254 4.65 -10.78 -7.20
N VAL A 255 3.80 -9.81 -7.58
CA VAL A 255 3.28 -8.83 -6.62
C VAL A 255 1.78 -8.64 -6.82
N HIS A 256 1.00 -9.03 -5.82
CA HIS A 256 -0.46 -8.92 -5.83
C HIS A 256 -0.93 -8.28 -4.52
N VAL A 257 -1.27 -7.00 -4.61
CA VAL A 257 -1.65 -6.18 -3.46
C VAL A 257 -3.05 -5.61 -3.66
N ASP A 258 -4.00 -6.02 -2.82
CA ASP A 258 -5.39 -5.56 -2.79
C ASP A 258 -5.78 -5.08 -1.39
N GLY A 259 -5.88 -3.76 -1.24
CA GLY A 259 -6.26 -3.12 0.02
C GLY A 259 -5.14 -3.07 1.07
N LEU A 260 -3.94 -2.66 0.66
CA LEU A 260 -2.85 -2.27 1.56
C LEU A 260 -3.04 -0.85 2.08
N GLU A 261 -2.76 -0.59 3.35
CA GLU A 261 -2.47 0.76 3.88
C GLU A 261 -0.95 0.92 4.02
N ALA A 262 -0.38 1.89 3.32
CA ALA A 262 1.06 2.15 3.27
C ALA A 262 1.36 3.54 3.83
N THR A 263 2.09 3.61 4.95
CA THR A 263 2.32 4.89 5.67
C THR A 263 3.73 5.01 6.26
N GLY A 264 4.24 6.23 6.37
CA GLY A 264 5.60 6.47 6.89
C GLY A 264 6.69 5.84 6.03
N LEU A 265 6.44 5.72 4.73
CA LEU A 265 7.35 5.13 3.74
C LEU A 265 8.03 6.23 2.90
N GLY A 266 9.08 5.87 2.16
CA GLY A 266 9.95 6.74 1.37
C GLY A 266 11.05 7.43 2.19
N GLN A 267 12.19 7.73 1.55
CA GLN A 267 13.36 8.32 2.18
C GLN A 267 13.79 9.60 1.45
N ARG A 268 13.53 10.76 2.04
CA ARG A 268 13.81 12.07 1.44
C ARG A 268 15.30 12.23 1.09
N GLY A 269 15.59 12.74 -0.11
CA GLY A 269 16.95 12.99 -0.58
C GLY A 269 17.73 11.73 -0.96
N ARG A 270 17.08 10.56 -1.03
CA ARG A 270 17.69 9.29 -1.44
C ARG A 270 17.00 8.79 -2.70
N PHE A 271 17.79 8.69 -3.76
CA PHE A 271 17.33 8.15 -5.04
C PHE A 271 16.97 6.66 -4.89
N ASP A 272 15.97 6.22 -5.65
CA ASP A 272 15.42 4.85 -5.61
C ASP A 272 14.97 4.37 -4.22
N ARG A 273 14.46 5.28 -3.38
CA ARG A 273 13.93 4.97 -2.03
C ARG A 273 12.55 5.59 -1.83
N TYR A 274 11.64 5.31 -2.75
CA TYR A 274 10.23 5.70 -2.65
C TYR A 274 9.43 4.70 -1.79
N PRO A 275 8.18 5.01 -1.40
CA PRO A 275 7.30 4.09 -0.70
C PRO A 275 7.12 2.76 -1.42
N VAL A 276 6.87 2.79 -2.73
CA VAL A 276 6.90 1.63 -3.62
C VAL A 276 7.85 1.93 -4.77
N GLN A 277 8.99 1.25 -4.81
CA GLN A 277 9.97 1.35 -5.89
C GLN A 277 9.98 0.05 -6.69
N CYS A 278 9.65 0.12 -7.97
CA CYS A 278 9.92 -0.95 -8.91
C CYS A 278 11.22 -0.65 -9.67
N TYR A 279 12.22 -1.54 -9.61
CA TYR A 279 13.51 -1.30 -10.25
C TYR A 279 13.53 -1.64 -11.75
N ALA A 280 14.31 -0.86 -12.50
CA ALA A 280 14.42 -0.80 -13.96
C ALA A 280 14.34 -2.15 -14.71
N GLY A 281 13.37 -2.26 -15.63
CA GLY A 281 13.42 -3.23 -16.75
C GLY A 281 12.56 -4.49 -16.59
N ALA A 282 11.59 -4.48 -15.67
CA ALA A 282 10.73 -5.63 -15.42
C ALA A 282 9.45 -5.61 -16.28
N GLU A 283 9.16 -6.73 -16.94
CA GLU A 283 7.80 -7.07 -17.33
C GLU A 283 7.07 -7.62 -16.10
N MET A 284 6.07 -6.88 -15.62
CA MET A 284 5.30 -7.23 -14.43
C MET A 284 3.83 -7.49 -14.79
N PHE A 285 3.60 -8.16 -15.92
CA PHE A 285 2.24 -8.54 -16.32
C PHE A 285 1.61 -9.44 -15.26
N GLY A 286 0.39 -9.08 -14.83
CA GLY A 286 -0.31 -9.76 -13.74
C GLY A 286 -0.07 -9.14 -12.37
N ALA A 287 0.99 -8.36 -12.18
CA ALA A 287 1.22 -7.66 -10.91
C ALA A 287 0.24 -6.50 -10.73
N TYR A 288 -0.22 -6.28 -9.50
CA TYR A 288 -1.13 -5.18 -9.19
C TYR A 288 -0.96 -4.60 -7.79
N LEU A 289 -1.26 -3.30 -7.70
CA LEU A 289 -1.55 -2.57 -6.47
C LEU A 289 -2.92 -1.91 -6.66
N LYS A 290 -3.94 -2.46 -6.02
CA LYS A 290 -5.32 -1.99 -6.14
C LYS A 290 -6.01 -1.80 -4.80
N ASN A 291 -7.07 -0.99 -4.82
CA ASN A 291 -7.92 -0.66 -3.67
C ASN A 291 -7.14 -0.25 -2.40
N SER A 292 -5.90 0.21 -2.56
CA SER A 292 -4.96 0.46 -1.48
C SER A 292 -4.96 1.93 -1.10
N SER A 293 -4.49 2.26 0.11
CA SER A 293 -4.26 3.63 0.52
C SER A 293 -2.78 3.87 0.80
N LEU A 294 -2.20 4.89 0.19
CA LEU A 294 -0.82 5.28 0.41
C LEU A 294 -0.82 6.71 0.91
N HIS A 295 -0.51 6.92 2.18
CA HIS A 295 -0.65 8.24 2.79
C HIS A 295 0.35 8.55 3.90
N HIS A 296 0.62 9.85 4.08
CA HIS A 296 1.63 10.33 5.04
C HIS A 296 2.99 9.67 4.76
N ASN A 297 3.35 9.65 3.48
CA ASN A 297 4.58 9.09 2.97
C ASN A 297 5.50 10.22 2.47
N PHE A 298 6.79 9.93 2.42
CA PHE A 298 7.83 10.81 1.94
C PHE A 298 8.08 10.52 0.45
N LEU A 299 8.11 11.58 -0.39
CA LEU A 299 8.36 11.51 -1.84
C LEU A 299 7.24 10.86 -2.67
N HIS A 300 7.55 10.60 -3.96
CA HIS A 300 6.63 9.98 -4.91
C HIS A 300 6.15 8.64 -4.37
N ASN A 301 4.86 8.32 -4.37
CA ASN A 301 4.39 7.11 -3.66
C ASN A 301 4.72 5.81 -4.40
N VAL A 302 4.56 5.82 -5.72
CA VAL A 302 4.90 4.66 -6.55
C VAL A 302 5.78 5.13 -7.68
N ASP A 303 7.01 4.64 -7.70
CA ASP A 303 7.96 4.81 -8.80
C ASP A 303 8.03 3.52 -9.61
N LEU A 304 7.63 3.63 -10.88
CA LEU A 304 7.68 2.56 -11.86
C LEU A 304 8.84 2.81 -12.82
N GLN A 305 10.02 2.34 -12.44
CA GLN A 305 11.22 2.52 -13.22
C GLN A 305 11.23 1.56 -14.41
N ARG A 306 11.01 2.07 -15.64
CA ARG A 306 11.05 1.29 -16.89
C ARG A 306 10.18 0.01 -16.84
N THR A 307 9.07 0.06 -16.12
CA THR A 307 8.17 -1.08 -15.88
C THR A 307 7.04 -1.15 -16.89
N ARG A 308 6.63 -2.36 -17.30
CA ARG A 308 5.43 -2.59 -18.13
C ARG A 308 4.53 -3.64 -17.50
N GLY A 309 3.21 -3.45 -17.58
CA GLY A 309 2.22 -4.47 -17.19
C GLY A 309 1.77 -4.43 -15.72
N PHE A 310 2.36 -3.57 -14.90
CA PHE A 310 1.94 -3.35 -13.51
C PHE A 310 0.61 -2.59 -13.46
N GLN A 311 -0.41 -3.15 -12.82
CA GLN A 311 -1.72 -2.52 -12.70
C GLN A 311 -1.83 -1.68 -11.42
N LEU A 312 -2.17 -0.40 -11.60
CA LEU A 312 -2.55 0.52 -10.52
C LEU A 312 -4.05 0.81 -10.66
N LYS A 313 -4.84 0.55 -9.61
CA LYS A 313 -6.30 0.69 -9.71
C LYS A 313 -6.97 1.03 -8.39
N ASN A 314 -7.84 2.04 -8.37
CA ASN A 314 -8.67 2.39 -7.21
C ASN A 314 -7.87 2.70 -5.94
N ASN A 315 -6.65 3.24 -6.06
CA ASN A 315 -5.84 3.57 -4.89
C ASN A 315 -6.15 5.00 -4.42
N VAL A 316 -6.18 5.20 -3.10
CA VAL A 316 -6.25 6.53 -2.47
C VAL A 316 -4.83 6.95 -2.10
N ILE A 317 -4.34 8.03 -2.69
CA ILE A 317 -3.05 8.61 -2.33
C ILE A 317 -3.34 9.92 -1.61
N TYR A 318 -2.66 10.23 -0.50
CA TYR A 318 -2.95 11.43 0.28
C TYR A 318 -1.78 11.88 1.16
N ASP A 319 -1.57 13.19 1.32
CA ASP A 319 -0.49 13.77 2.15
C ASP A 319 0.90 13.22 1.79
N VAL A 320 1.37 13.67 0.63
CA VAL A 320 2.57 13.16 -0.03
C VAL A 320 3.42 14.34 -0.46
N LEU A 321 4.74 14.28 -0.20
CA LEU A 321 5.63 15.41 -0.46
C LEU A 321 5.95 15.62 -1.95
N ASP A 322 5.64 14.64 -2.80
CA ASP A 322 5.94 14.63 -4.24
C ASP A 322 4.89 13.77 -5.00
N ASP A 323 5.06 13.53 -6.30
CA ASP A 323 3.98 12.99 -7.17
C ASP A 323 3.34 11.69 -6.67
N ALA A 324 2.03 11.54 -6.85
CA ALA A 324 1.35 10.28 -6.54
C ALA A 324 1.95 9.07 -7.27
N TYR A 325 2.26 9.25 -8.57
CA TYR A 325 2.86 8.24 -9.42
C TYR A 325 3.97 8.86 -10.25
N PHE A 326 5.15 8.23 -10.26
CA PHE A 326 6.27 8.61 -11.12
C PHE A 326 6.59 7.48 -12.09
N LEU A 327 6.63 7.79 -13.39
CA LEU A 327 6.94 6.82 -14.44
C LEU A 327 8.22 7.22 -15.17
N GLN A 328 9.24 6.35 -15.10
CA GLN A 328 10.45 6.53 -15.89
C GLN A 328 10.34 5.72 -17.18
N LYS A 329 10.25 6.39 -18.34
CA LYS A 329 10.15 5.71 -19.64
C LYS A 329 11.49 5.05 -20.02
N PRO A 330 11.48 3.99 -20.87
CA PRO A 330 12.68 3.25 -21.28
C PRO A 330 13.77 4.10 -21.97
N ASN A 331 13.40 5.25 -22.54
CA ASN A 331 14.31 6.21 -23.19
C ASN A 331 14.88 7.26 -22.23
N GLY A 332 14.69 7.11 -20.91
CA GLY A 332 15.15 8.06 -19.90
C GLY A 332 14.24 9.28 -19.72
N VAL A 333 13.16 9.41 -20.50
CA VAL A 333 12.18 10.50 -20.36
C VAL A 333 11.38 10.32 -19.07
N ARG A 334 11.40 11.35 -18.23
CA ARG A 334 10.67 11.45 -16.97
C ARG A 334 9.31 12.10 -17.26
N GLY A 335 8.24 11.55 -16.71
CA GLY A 335 6.90 12.12 -16.83
C GLY A 335 6.16 12.07 -15.50
N THR A 336 5.53 13.17 -15.15
CA THR A 336 4.59 13.31 -14.03
C THR A 336 3.24 13.65 -14.66
N GLY A 337 2.15 13.01 -14.23
CA GLY A 337 0.79 13.29 -14.75
C GLY A 337 -0.08 12.08 -15.12
N PRO A 338 -1.41 12.29 -15.25
CA PRO A 338 -2.43 11.24 -15.30
C PRO A 338 -2.30 10.41 -16.57
N LEU A 339 -2.32 9.08 -16.39
CA LEU A 339 -2.09 8.08 -17.43
C LEU A 339 -2.96 8.31 -18.67
N SER A 340 -2.33 8.54 -19.83
CA SER A 340 -3.00 8.50 -21.12
C SER A 340 -2.85 7.13 -21.80
N GLU A 341 -3.96 6.72 -22.42
CA GLU A 341 -4.15 5.64 -23.40
C GLU A 341 -3.78 4.20 -22.96
N ARG A 342 -4.82 3.48 -22.53
CA ARG A 342 -4.95 2.03 -22.21
C ARG A 342 -4.65 1.56 -20.78
N THR A 343 -4.43 2.45 -19.83
CA THR A 343 -4.41 2.09 -18.40
C THR A 343 -5.39 2.98 -17.65
N LEU A 344 -6.41 2.36 -17.01
CA LEU A 344 -7.43 3.02 -16.20
C LEU A 344 -6.78 3.82 -15.05
N ALA A 345 -6.58 5.12 -15.25
CA ALA A 345 -6.27 6.08 -14.19
C ALA A 345 -7.57 6.50 -13.48
N GLU A 346 -8.03 5.68 -12.54
CA GLU A 346 -8.81 6.20 -11.41
C GLU A 346 -7.80 6.71 -10.36
N ALA A 347 -7.39 7.97 -10.53
CA ALA A 347 -6.56 8.72 -9.60
C ALA A 347 -7.16 10.12 -9.37
N ARG A 348 -8.30 10.17 -8.68
CA ARG A 348 -8.86 11.32 -7.95
C ARG A 348 -9.65 10.71 -6.78
N VAL A 349 -9.02 10.44 -5.64
CA VAL A 349 -8.66 11.39 -4.59
C VAL A 349 -7.16 11.44 -4.31
N ALA A 350 -6.65 12.66 -4.42
CA ALA A 350 -5.41 13.23 -3.88
C ALA A 350 -4.03 12.72 -4.38
N ALA A 351 -3.80 12.78 -5.70
CA ALA A 351 -2.48 13.21 -6.17
C ALA A 351 -2.40 14.74 -6.01
N LEU A 352 -1.92 15.22 -4.88
CA LEU A 352 -1.77 16.65 -4.58
C LEU A 352 -0.31 16.90 -4.20
N THR A 353 0.43 17.45 -5.16
CA THR A 353 1.85 17.77 -5.05
C THR A 353 2.06 19.27 -4.91
N GLN A 354 2.59 19.68 -3.76
CA GLN A 354 3.18 21.01 -3.62
C GLN A 354 4.48 21.11 -4.45
N TRP A 355 4.38 21.75 -5.60
CA TRP A 355 5.55 22.25 -6.33
C TRP A 355 5.91 23.65 -5.81
N GLN A 356 6.93 23.76 -4.96
CA GLN A 356 7.67 25.01 -4.81
C GLN A 356 8.80 25.03 -5.85
N ALA A 357 8.59 25.78 -6.92
CA ALA A 357 9.63 26.19 -7.84
C ALA A 357 10.73 26.94 -7.07
N THR A 358 11.91 26.34 -6.92
CA THR A 358 13.13 27.17 -6.85
C THR A 358 13.35 27.79 -8.23
N PRO A 359 13.43 29.13 -8.38
CA PRO A 359 13.64 29.75 -9.67
C PRO A 359 15.03 29.43 -10.22
N GLY A 360 15.07 28.99 -11.48
CA GLY A 360 16.26 29.06 -12.31
C GLY A 360 16.63 27.72 -12.93
N TRP A 361 16.09 27.43 -14.11
CA TRP A 361 16.80 26.72 -15.20
C TRP A 361 16.01 26.99 -16.49
N GLN A 362 16.36 28.08 -17.18
CA GLN A 362 16.04 28.31 -18.59
C GLN A 362 17.11 27.64 -19.46
N GLY A 363 16.68 27.06 -20.59
CA GLY A 363 17.54 26.59 -21.68
C GLY A 363 17.62 25.06 -21.74
N LEU A 364 17.47 24.37 -22.87
CA LEU A 364 17.59 24.76 -24.27
C LEU A 364 16.70 23.83 -25.11
N TRP A 365 16.01 24.42 -26.09
CA TRP A 365 15.44 23.71 -27.23
C TRP A 365 16.55 23.38 -28.22
N GLY A 366 16.49 22.17 -28.78
CA GLY A 366 17.24 21.69 -29.92
C GLY A 366 16.55 20.45 -30.45
#